data_AF-A0A2E7RPJ4-F1
#
_entry.id   AF-A0A2E7RPJ4-F1
#
_cell.length_a   1.000
_cell.length_b   1.000
_cell.length_c   1.000
_cell.angle_alpha   90.00
_cell.angle_beta   90.00
_cell.angle_gamma   90.00
#
_symmetry.space_group_name_H-M   'P 1'
#
loop_
_entity.id
_entity.type
_entity.pdbx_description
1 polymer ?
#
loop_
_entity_poly.entity_id
_entity_poly.type
_entity_poly.pdbx_seq_one_letter_code
_entity_poly.pdbx_strand_id
1 'polypeptide(L)'
;MLINLFSTVRNYGVPATLKEFLDLLKALDKNLAFANWDDFYYLSRTILVKDEKYFDKFDRAFDIFFKGVENLDDIFKMMIPDDWLRKQFEKELTEEELKKI
;
A
#
# COMPACT_ATOMS: atom_id res chain seq x y z
N MET A 1 -5.65 -6.23 2.50
CA MET A 1 -4.36 -5.47 2.48
C MET A 1 -4.27 -4.45 3.60
N LEU A 2 -5.00 -3.32 3.60
CA LEU A 2 -4.84 -2.27 4.64
C LEU A 2 -5.27 -2.66 6.06
N ILE A 3 -6.23 -3.58 6.18
CA ILE A 3 -6.59 -4.19 7.49
C ILE A 3 -5.40 -4.95 8.08
N ASN A 4 -4.55 -5.56 7.24
CA ASN A 4 -3.36 -6.26 7.70
C ASN A 4 -2.32 -5.25 8.22
N LEU A 5 -2.10 -4.14 7.50
CA LEU A 5 -1.25 -3.05 8.01
C LEU A 5 -1.72 -2.59 9.40
N PHE A 6 -3.01 -2.27 9.55
CA PHE A 6 -3.57 -1.82 10.82
C PHE A 6 -3.40 -2.87 11.94
N SER A 7 -3.65 -4.14 11.64
CA SER A 7 -3.48 -5.24 12.58
C SER A 7 -2.02 -5.42 12.98
N THR A 8 -1.08 -5.38 12.02
CA THR A 8 0.36 -5.49 12.25
C THR A 8 0.86 -4.34 13.14
N VAL A 9 0.48 -3.09 12.83
CA VAL A 9 0.82 -1.91 13.62
C VAL A 9 0.38 -2.05 15.08
N ARG A 10 -0.84 -2.53 15.32
CA ARG A 10 -1.35 -2.78 16.68
C ARG A 10 -0.65 -3.95 17.37
N ASN A 11 -0.37 -5.03 16.65
CA ASN A 11 0.35 -6.19 17.19
C ASN A 11 1.79 -5.84 17.61
N TYR A 12 2.40 -4.85 16.95
CA TYR A 12 3.71 -4.29 17.31
C TYR A 12 3.65 -3.27 18.47
N GLY A 13 2.47 -3.06 19.06
CA GLY A 13 2.29 -2.26 20.26
C GLY A 13 2.15 -0.76 20.02
N VAL A 14 1.82 -0.35 18.79
CA VAL A 14 1.32 1.02 18.52
C VAL A 14 -0.16 1.07 18.91
N PRO A 15 -0.59 2.01 19.77
CA PRO A 15 -1.97 2.08 20.26
C PRO A 15 -2.93 2.73 19.23
N ALA A 16 -2.80 2.34 17.96
CA ALA A 16 -3.65 2.86 16.89
C ALA A 16 -5.11 2.44 17.10
N THR A 17 -6.02 3.38 16.89
CA THR A 17 -7.46 3.25 17.09
C THR A 17 -8.17 3.02 15.77
N LEU A 18 -9.40 2.51 15.83
CA LEU A 18 -10.23 2.34 14.64
C LEU A 18 -10.51 3.68 13.94
N LYS A 19 -10.64 4.77 14.71
CA LYS A 19 -10.86 6.11 14.16
C LYS A 19 -9.69 6.54 13.28
N GLU A 20 -8.46 6.39 13.77
CA GLU A 20 -7.26 6.73 13.00
C GLU A 20 -7.13 5.86 11.75
N PHE A 21 -7.50 4.58 11.82
CA PHE A 21 -7.55 3.74 10.63
C PHE A 21 -8.56 4.25 9.60
N LEU A 22 -9.77 4.64 10.03
CA LEU A 22 -10.78 5.23 9.14
C LEU A 22 -10.32 6.56 8.56
N ASP A 23 -9.56 7.36 9.31
CA ASP A 23 -8.99 8.61 8.81
C ASP A 23 -7.90 8.35 7.75
N LEU A 24 -7.10 7.29 7.89
CA LEU A 24 -6.17 6.85 6.84
C LEU A 24 -6.91 6.45 5.56
N LEU A 25 -7.98 5.68 5.68
CA LEU A 25 -8.79 5.30 4.52
C LEU A 25 -9.38 6.52 3.80
N LYS A 26 -9.89 7.51 4.54
CA LYS A 26 -10.38 8.77 3.96
C LYS A 26 -9.28 9.60 3.30
N ALA A 27 -8.05 9.56 3.84
CA ALA A 27 -6.92 10.26 3.26
C ALA A 27 -6.51 9.64 1.91
N LEU A 28 -6.54 8.31 1.81
CA LEU A 28 -6.31 7.59 0.56
C LEU A 28 -7.43 7.81 -0.46
N ASP A 29 -8.69 7.81 -0.01
CA ASP A 29 -9.86 8.14 -0.86
C ASP A 29 -9.74 9.54 -1.49
N LYS A 30 -9.07 10.47 -0.80
CA LYS A 30 -8.75 11.82 -1.30
C LYS A 30 -7.43 11.90 -2.09
N ASN A 31 -6.80 10.77 -2.39
CA ASN A 31 -5.51 10.69 -3.09
C ASN A 31 -4.39 11.51 -2.44
N LEU A 32 -4.36 11.62 -1.10
CA LEU A 32 -3.28 12.32 -0.40
C LEU A 32 -1.92 11.60 -0.48
N ALA A 33 -1.94 10.29 -0.79
CA ALA A 33 -0.79 9.53 -1.22
C ALA A 33 -1.26 8.60 -2.36
N PHE A 34 -0.64 8.71 -3.53
CA PHE A 34 -1.05 7.97 -4.72
C PHE A 34 0.18 7.38 -5.43
N ALA A 35 0.17 6.06 -5.67
CA ALA A 35 1.22 5.33 -6.37
C ALA A 35 2.67 5.62 -5.88
N ASN A 36 2.82 6.07 -4.63
CA ASN A 36 4.10 6.39 -4.03
C ASN A 36 4.16 5.79 -2.61
N TRP A 37 5.19 4.97 -2.38
CA TRP A 37 5.39 4.26 -1.12
C TRP A 37 5.86 5.17 0.02
N ASP A 38 6.75 6.11 -0.26
CA ASP A 38 7.26 7.05 0.74
C ASP A 38 6.14 7.95 1.25
N ASP A 39 5.33 8.49 0.33
CA ASP A 39 4.17 9.31 0.70
C ASP A 39 3.17 8.52 1.55
N PHE A 40 2.91 7.26 1.18
CA PHE A 40 2.04 6.38 1.96
C PHE A 40 2.60 6.08 3.35
N TYR A 41 3.91 5.83 3.45
CA TYR A 41 4.60 5.62 4.72
C TYR A 41 4.46 6.83 5.64
N TYR A 42 4.78 8.04 5.16
CA TYR A 42 4.68 9.25 5.97
C TYR A 42 3.24 9.58 6.35
N LEU A 43 2.29 9.43 5.42
CA LEU A 43 0.86 9.63 5.68
C LEU A 43 0.35 8.68 6.75
N SER A 44 0.65 7.38 6.62
CA SER A 44 0.21 6.35 7.56
C SER A 44 0.84 6.53 8.94
N ARG A 45 2.14 6.86 9.04
CA ARG A 45 2.80 7.18 10.33
C ARG A 45 2.16 8.39 11.00
N THR A 46 1.90 9.46 10.24
CA THR A 46 1.26 10.69 10.73
C THR A 46 -0.13 10.43 11.29
N ILE A 47 -0.91 9.56 10.64
CA ILE A 47 -2.28 9.28 11.03
C ILE A 47 -2.36 8.24 12.16
N LEU A 48 -1.51 7.21 12.15
CA LEU A 48 -1.63 6.06 13.06
C LEU A 48 -0.80 6.19 14.34
N VAL A 49 0.15 7.13 14.41
CA VAL A 49 1.03 7.31 15.57
C VAL A 49 0.83 8.68 16.20
N LYS A 50 0.44 8.71 17.49
CA LYS A 50 0.15 9.95 18.23
C LYS A 50 1.24 10.40 19.19
N ASP A 51 2.23 9.56 19.40
CA ASP A 51 3.34 9.80 20.32
C ASP A 51 4.59 9.21 19.69
N GLU A 52 5.64 10.02 19.60
CA GLU A 52 6.93 9.67 18.98
C GLU A 52 7.58 8.43 19.58
N LYS A 53 7.29 8.07 20.83
CA LYS A 53 7.84 6.86 21.45
C LYS A 53 7.43 5.56 20.75
N TYR A 54 6.41 5.61 19.89
CA TYR A 54 5.94 4.47 19.10
C TYR A 54 6.52 4.43 17.68
N PHE A 55 7.37 5.38 17.30
CA PHE A 55 7.97 5.44 15.97
C PHE A 55 8.75 4.19 15.60
N ASP A 56 9.67 3.73 16.45
CA ASP A 56 10.44 2.50 16.20
C ASP A 56 9.54 1.26 16.01
N LYS A 57 8.42 1.20 16.75
CA LYS A 57 7.46 0.10 16.65
C LYS A 57 6.69 0.15 15.35
N PHE A 58 6.27 1.34 14.95
CA PHE A 58 5.61 1.55 13.67
C PHE A 58 6.54 1.19 12.50
N ASP A 59 7.79 1.64 12.54
CA ASP A 59 8.76 1.42 11.46
C ASP A 59 9.01 -0.09 11.24
N ARG A 60 9.15 -0.85 12.33
CA ARG A 60 9.24 -2.33 12.26
C ARG A 60 7.97 -2.98 11.72
N ALA A 61 6.80 -2.52 12.17
CA ALA A 61 5.52 -3.05 11.70
C ALA A 61 5.31 -2.79 10.21
N PHE A 62 5.69 -1.60 9.74
CA PHE A 62 5.55 -1.18 8.36
C PHE A 62 6.50 -1.94 7.44
N ASP A 63 7.77 -2.15 7.84
CA ASP A 63 8.74 -2.96 7.10
C ASP A 63 8.23 -4.40 6.86
N ILE A 64 7.59 -5.00 7.87
CA ILE A 64 7.01 -6.35 7.74
C ILE A 64 5.82 -6.36 6.80
N PHE A 65 4.93 -5.36 6.91
CA PHE A 65 3.82 -5.22 5.99
C PHE A 65 4.31 -5.06 4.54
N PHE A 66 5.32 -4.22 4.34
CA PHE A 66 5.91 -3.93 3.04
C PHE A 66 6.53 -5.18 2.40
N LYS A 67 7.39 -5.89 3.13
CA LYS A 67 7.97 -7.17 2.67
C LYS A 67 6.88 -8.20 2.34
N GLY A 68 5.79 -8.22 3.10
CA GLY A 68 4.65 -9.08 2.80
C GLY A 68 3.96 -8.75 1.48
N VAL A 69 3.90 -7.47 1.10
CA VAL A 69 3.33 -7.01 -0.17
C VAL A 69 4.27 -7.28 -1.34
N GLU A 70 5.57 -6.99 -1.22
CA GLU A 70 6.55 -7.29 -2.28
C GLU A 70 6.54 -8.77 -2.67
N ASN A 71 6.49 -9.67 -1.68
CA ASN A 71 6.39 -11.10 -1.93
C ASN A 71 5.11 -11.48 -2.68
N LEU A 72 3.98 -10.80 -2.44
CA LEU A 72 2.74 -11.04 -3.17
C LEU A 72 2.87 -10.56 -4.62
N ASP A 73 3.43 -9.37 -4.85
CA ASP A 73 3.65 -8.84 -6.21
C ASP A 73 4.56 -9.76 -7.03
N ASP A 74 5.61 -10.31 -6.43
CA ASP A 74 6.49 -11.26 -7.11
C ASP A 74 5.79 -12.60 -7.40
N ILE A 75 4.92 -13.07 -6.50
CA ILE A 75 4.06 -14.23 -6.75
C ILE A 75 3.09 -13.93 -7.91
N PHE A 76 2.46 -12.76 -7.94
CA PHE A 76 1.56 -12.37 -9.03
C PHE A 76 2.28 -12.31 -10.38
N LYS A 77 3.50 -11.73 -10.43
CA LYS A 77 4.33 -11.74 -11.65
C LYS A 77 4.68 -13.16 -12.10
N MET A 78 4.94 -14.07 -11.16
CA MET A 78 5.27 -15.46 -11.48
C MET A 78 4.05 -16.27 -11.94
N MET A 79 2.85 -15.95 -11.46
CA MET A 79 1.61 -16.66 -11.77
C MET A 79 0.89 -16.13 -13.03
N ILE A 80 1.09 -14.86 -13.40
CA ILE A 80 0.43 -14.26 -14.57
C ILE A 80 1.35 -14.34 -15.80
N PRO A 81 0.97 -15.07 -16.87
CA PRO A 81 1.76 -15.10 -18.10
C PRO A 81 1.82 -13.72 -18.75
N ASP A 82 3.03 -13.26 -19.11
CA ASP A 82 3.27 -11.96 -19.76
C ASP A 82 2.40 -11.72 -21.00
N ASP A 83 2.20 -12.76 -21.84
CA ASP A 83 1.37 -12.66 -23.04
C ASP A 83 -0.12 -12.42 -22.74
N TRP A 84 -0.60 -12.93 -21.60
CA TRP A 84 -1.97 -12.68 -21.17
C TRP A 84 -2.13 -11.25 -20.66
N LEU A 85 -1.15 -10.76 -19.88
CA LEU A 85 -1.11 -9.39 -19.37
C LEU A 85 -1.08 -8.38 -20.54
N ARG A 86 -0.21 -8.61 -21.52
CA ARG A 86 -0.04 -7.75 -22.71
C ARG A 86 -1.33 -7.65 -23.52
N LYS A 87 -2.02 -8.78 -23.75
CA LYS A 87 -3.33 -8.82 -24.43
C LYS A 87 -4.46 -8.14 -23.66
N GLN A 88 -4.37 -8.03 -22.34
CA GLN A 88 -5.34 -7.24 -21.56
C GLN A 88 -5.03 -5.74 -21.65
N PHE A 89 -3.76 -5.35 -21.58
CA PHE A 89 -3.36 -3.95 -21.82
C PHE A 89 -3.75 -3.48 -23.22
N GLU A 90 -3.52 -4.29 -24.27
CA GLU A 90 -3.90 -3.98 -25.65
C GLU A 90 -5.42 -3.80 -25.87
N LYS A 91 -6.26 -4.39 -25.00
CA LYS A 91 -7.73 -4.25 -25.09
C LYS A 91 -8.27 -2.99 -24.42
N GLU A 92 -7.54 -2.44 -23.46
CA GLU A 92 -7.94 -1.26 -22.69
C GLU A 92 -7.38 0.05 -23.27
N LEU A 93 -6.38 -0.03 -24.15
CA LEU A 93 -5.79 1.13 -24.82
C LEU A 93 -6.65 1.59 -26.01
N THR A 94 -6.78 2.90 -26.19
CA THR A 94 -7.38 3.46 -27.40
C THR A 94 -6.45 3.31 -28.61
N GLU A 95 -7.00 3.31 -29.83
CA GLU A 95 -6.20 3.12 -31.08
C GLU A 95 -5.02 4.10 -31.22
N GLU A 96 -5.12 5.29 -30.63
CA GLU A 96 -4.05 6.29 -30.63
C GLU A 96 -2.91 5.96 -29.65
N GLU A 97 -3.21 5.31 -28.53
CA GLU A 97 -2.23 4.90 -27.52
C GLU A 97 -1.52 3.61 -27.94
N LEU A 98 -2.24 2.71 -28.62
CA LEU A 98 -1.67 1.48 -29.17
C LEU A 98 -0.59 1.73 -30.24
N LYS A 99 -0.68 2.83 -30.99
CA LYS A 99 0.31 3.22 -32.02
C LYS A 99 1.60 3.82 -31.47
N LYS A 100 1.64 4.17 -30.18
CA LYS A 100 2.81 4.78 -29.52
C LYS A 100 3.72 3.77 -28.82
N ILE A 101 3.31 2.51 -28.76
CA ILE A 101 4.08 1.37 -28.22
C ILE A 101 4.71 0.62 -29.40
#